data_AF-A0AAN6A817-F1
#
_entry.id   AF-A0AAN6A817-F1
#
_cell.length_a   1.000
_cell.length_b   1.000
_cell.length_c   1.000
_cell.angle_alpha   90.00
_cell.angle_beta   90.00
_cell.angle_gamma   90.00
#
_symmetry.space_group_name_H-M   'P 1'
#
loop_
_entity.id
_entity.type
_entity.pdbx_description
1 polymer ?
#
loop_
_entity_poly.entity_id
_entity_poly.type
_entity_poly.pdbx_seq_one_letter_code
_entity_poly.pdbx_strand_id
1 'polypeptide(L)'
;MTKQENNLIKHQEMDLGIINRNKNHLKYAKVQTYEMCLKAIEKNGLLLKDIRWDEINLTKEQVHKLCIKAVRNNGIALQYVKEQTPEMCKEAVKNREFALMYVKEQTEELCILAVKQDYSALQYVKKQTPEICIKALKKNEFALQYVKWDILSEEQIDEICREALKHDRCLIRYIKDKDIFNIKYLEAQGKASEVIAIKEDGEWLFTVGCQRNITKEEFIYRIYNTDGGFNLEKEINVHRQVYLDFLEQFK
;
A
#
# COMPACT_ATOMS: atom_id res chain seq x y z
N MET A 1 -25.13 -18.26 49.89
CA MET A 1 -23.76 -18.00 49.38
C MET A 1 -22.74 -18.33 50.45
N THR A 2 -21.68 -19.04 50.08
CA THR A 2 -20.57 -19.39 50.97
C THR A 2 -19.63 -18.19 51.19
N LYS A 3 -18.82 -18.19 52.26
CA LYS A 3 -17.82 -17.14 52.54
C LYS A 3 -16.83 -16.94 51.39
N GLN A 4 -16.55 -18.01 50.63
CA GLN A 4 -15.66 -17.97 49.46
C GLN A 4 -16.33 -17.29 48.26
N GLU A 5 -17.60 -17.57 47.99
CA GLU A 5 -18.38 -16.90 46.93
C GLU A 5 -18.48 -15.38 47.16
N ASN A 6 -18.76 -14.96 48.40
CA ASN A 6 -18.84 -13.54 48.75
C ASN A 6 -17.49 -12.81 48.58
N ASN A 7 -16.37 -13.49 48.84
CA ASN A 7 -15.04 -12.91 48.63
C ASN A 7 -14.71 -12.79 47.14
N LEU A 8 -15.12 -13.75 46.32
CA LEU A 8 -14.91 -13.71 44.88
C LEU A 8 -15.68 -12.55 44.22
N ILE A 9 -16.95 -12.37 44.59
CA ILE A 9 -17.79 -11.26 44.09
C ILE A 9 -17.14 -9.90 44.43
N LYS A 10 -16.68 -9.71 45.67
CA LYS A 10 -15.98 -8.49 46.09
C LYS A 10 -14.72 -8.19 45.27
N HIS A 11 -13.92 -9.23 44.97
CA HIS A 11 -12.76 -9.05 44.10
C HIS A 11 -13.15 -8.65 42.68
N GLN A 12 -14.22 -9.22 42.13
CA GLN A 12 -14.70 -8.86 40.80
C GLN A 12 -15.16 -7.40 40.72
N GLU A 13 -15.93 -6.94 41.71
CA GLU A 13 -16.37 -5.53 41.78
C GLU A 13 -15.18 -4.57 41.91
N MET A 14 -14.18 -4.93 42.72
CA MET A 14 -12.96 -4.16 42.88
C MET A 14 -12.16 -4.08 41.57
N ASP A 15 -11.90 -5.22 40.92
CA ASP A 15 -11.17 -5.29 39.66
C ASP A 15 -11.88 -4.50 38.55
N LEU A 16 -13.21 -4.57 38.47
CA LEU A 16 -14.01 -3.78 37.54
C LEU A 16 -13.89 -2.28 37.82
N GLY A 17 -13.94 -1.88 39.11
CA GLY A 17 -13.70 -0.51 39.55
C GLY A 17 -12.31 0.01 39.14
N ILE A 18 -11.29 -0.84 39.21
CA ILE A 18 -9.92 -0.49 38.78
C ILE A 18 -9.85 -0.38 37.26
N ILE A 19 -10.42 -1.31 36.49
CA ILE A 19 -10.44 -1.27 35.01
C ILE A 19 -11.06 0.04 34.49
N ASN A 20 -12.08 0.55 35.20
CA ASN A 20 -12.69 1.84 34.88
C ASN A 20 -11.71 3.02 34.97
N ARG A 21 -10.69 2.95 35.83
CA ARG A 21 -9.66 3.98 36.04
C ARG A 21 -8.37 3.68 35.27
N ASN A 22 -8.00 2.41 35.15
CA ASN A 22 -6.78 1.93 34.53
C ASN A 22 -7.09 0.82 33.53
N LYS A 23 -7.04 1.16 32.24
CA LYS A 23 -7.31 0.23 31.13
C LYS A 23 -6.40 -0.99 31.12
N ASN A 24 -5.16 -0.90 31.60
CA ASN A 24 -4.19 -2.00 31.57
C ASN A 24 -4.39 -3.02 32.71
N HIS A 25 -5.37 -2.80 33.61
CA HIS A 25 -5.59 -3.67 34.77
C HIS A 25 -6.17 -5.05 34.41
N LEU A 26 -6.80 -5.20 33.23
CA LEU A 26 -7.46 -6.44 32.83
C LEU A 26 -6.55 -7.68 32.94
N LYS A 27 -5.26 -7.52 32.60
CA LYS A 27 -4.26 -8.59 32.69
C LYS A 27 -4.03 -9.07 34.14
N TYR A 28 -4.18 -8.19 35.12
CA TYR A 28 -3.93 -8.46 36.54
C TYR A 28 -5.19 -8.85 37.31
N ALA A 29 -6.38 -8.74 36.70
CA ALA A 29 -7.63 -9.15 37.33
C ALA A 29 -7.57 -10.62 37.74
N LYS A 30 -7.97 -10.90 38.99
CA LYS A 30 -7.88 -12.25 39.56
C LYS A 30 -8.76 -13.24 38.79
N VAL A 31 -9.94 -12.79 38.40
CA VAL A 31 -10.86 -13.49 37.50
C VAL A 31 -11.36 -12.48 36.48
N GLN A 32 -11.44 -12.88 35.22
CA GLN A 32 -12.01 -12.03 34.17
C GLN A 32 -13.48 -12.36 33.97
N THR A 33 -14.30 -11.31 33.82
CA THR A 33 -15.71 -11.42 33.46
C THR A 33 -15.97 -10.75 32.12
N TYR A 34 -17.10 -11.08 31.49
CA TYR A 34 -17.49 -10.46 30.22
C TYR A 34 -17.56 -8.93 30.31
N GLU A 35 -18.11 -8.40 31.42
CA GLU A 35 -18.22 -6.96 31.69
C GLU A 35 -16.85 -6.29 31.78
N MET A 36 -15.89 -6.90 32.50
CA MET A 36 -14.52 -6.40 32.61
C MET A 36 -13.83 -6.34 31.24
N CYS A 37 -13.93 -7.42 30.46
CA CYS A 37 -13.36 -7.51 29.13
C CYS A 37 -13.96 -6.45 28.20
N LEU A 38 -15.29 -6.29 28.22
CA LEU A 38 -15.98 -5.30 27.40
C LEU A 38 -15.56 -3.87 27.76
N LYS A 39 -15.52 -3.52 29.05
CA LYS A 39 -15.10 -2.19 29.52
C LYS A 39 -13.64 -1.89 29.18
N ALA A 40 -12.76 -2.88 29.29
CA ALA A 40 -11.37 -2.75 28.90
C ALA A 40 -11.25 -2.47 27.39
N ILE A 41 -11.91 -3.28 26.55
CA ILE A 41 -11.92 -3.13 25.09
C ILE A 41 -12.49 -1.77 24.66
N GLU A 42 -13.55 -1.29 25.31
CA GLU A 42 -14.14 0.03 25.03
C GLU A 42 -13.14 1.18 25.21
N LYS A 43 -12.18 1.03 26.13
CA LYS A 43 -11.12 2.01 26.35
C LYS A 43 -9.91 1.80 25.42
N ASN A 44 -9.61 0.56 25.06
CA ASN A 44 -8.50 0.21 24.17
C ASN A 44 -8.70 -1.18 23.56
N GLY A 45 -8.97 -1.23 22.25
CA GLY A 45 -9.21 -2.48 21.53
C GLY A 45 -8.03 -3.45 21.54
N LEU A 46 -6.79 -2.96 21.74
CA LEU A 46 -5.60 -3.83 21.83
C LEU A 46 -5.59 -4.72 23.08
N LEU A 47 -6.43 -4.44 24.07
CA LEU A 47 -6.57 -5.28 25.28
C LEU A 47 -7.28 -6.60 25.00
N LEU A 48 -7.77 -6.82 23.77
CA LEU A 48 -8.22 -8.14 23.32
C LEU A 48 -7.16 -9.23 23.55
N LYS A 49 -5.87 -8.86 23.48
CA LYS A 49 -4.73 -9.75 23.75
C LYS A 49 -4.60 -10.21 25.20
N ASP A 50 -5.19 -9.47 26.14
CA ASP A 50 -5.06 -9.72 27.58
C ASP A 50 -6.23 -10.57 28.11
N ILE A 51 -7.19 -10.96 27.26
CA ILE A 51 -8.28 -11.85 27.62
C ILE A 51 -7.78 -13.30 27.69
N ARG A 52 -8.02 -13.93 28.84
CA ARG A 52 -7.73 -15.35 29.10
C ARG A 52 -8.95 -16.17 28.69
N TRP A 53 -9.07 -16.40 27.38
CA TRP A 53 -10.23 -17.06 26.75
C TRP A 53 -10.55 -18.43 27.34
N ASP A 54 -9.53 -19.16 27.81
CA ASP A 54 -9.69 -20.49 28.40
C ASP A 54 -10.18 -20.46 29.87
N GLU A 55 -10.09 -19.31 30.54
CA GLU A 55 -10.53 -19.13 31.94
C GLU A 55 -11.94 -18.55 32.05
N ILE A 56 -12.52 -18.08 30.94
CA ILE A 56 -13.82 -17.41 30.91
C ILE A 56 -14.81 -18.18 30.03
N ASN A 57 -15.96 -18.53 30.59
CA ASN A 57 -17.03 -19.16 29.84
C ASN A 57 -17.86 -18.11 29.09
N LEU A 58 -17.56 -17.88 27.81
CA LEU A 58 -18.27 -16.94 26.94
C LEU A 58 -19.06 -17.66 25.85
N THR A 59 -20.23 -17.13 25.51
CA THR A 59 -20.95 -17.57 24.32
C THR A 59 -20.23 -17.12 23.05
N LYS A 60 -20.48 -17.80 21.92
CA LYS A 60 -19.94 -17.39 20.61
C LYS A 60 -20.31 -15.94 20.26
N GLU A 61 -21.52 -15.51 20.61
CA GLU A 61 -22.00 -14.14 20.41
C GLU A 61 -21.21 -13.13 21.24
N GLN A 62 -20.93 -13.43 22.51
CA GLN A 62 -20.11 -12.58 23.38
C GLN A 62 -18.68 -12.45 22.85
N VAL A 63 -18.07 -13.56 22.43
CA VAL A 63 -16.73 -13.54 21.82
C VAL A 63 -16.74 -12.67 20.56
N HIS A 64 -17.70 -12.88 19.66
CA HIS A 64 -17.85 -12.07 18.45
C HIS A 64 -17.99 -10.57 18.78
N LYS A 65 -18.83 -10.23 19.76
CA LYS A 65 -19.07 -8.85 20.21
C LYS A 65 -17.81 -8.19 20.76
N LEU A 66 -17.01 -8.90 21.57
CA LEU A 66 -15.73 -8.39 22.06
C LEU A 66 -14.76 -8.12 20.91
N CYS A 67 -14.63 -9.08 19.97
CA CYS A 67 -13.75 -8.96 18.81
C CYS A 67 -14.13 -7.78 17.91
N ILE A 68 -15.40 -7.66 17.50
CA ILE A 68 -15.84 -6.57 16.60
C ILE A 68 -15.71 -5.21 17.28
N LYS A 69 -16.00 -5.11 18.59
CA LYS A 69 -15.83 -3.86 19.36
C LYS A 69 -14.35 -3.47 19.45
N ALA A 70 -13.47 -4.44 19.67
CA ALA A 70 -12.03 -4.21 19.70
C ALA A 70 -11.50 -3.72 18.36
N VAL A 71 -11.91 -4.36 17.27
CA VAL A 71 -11.53 -3.98 15.90
C VAL A 71 -12.03 -2.59 15.53
N ARG A 72 -13.28 -2.25 15.87
CA ARG A 72 -13.83 -0.90 15.64
C ARG A 72 -13.12 0.18 16.45
N ASN A 73 -12.63 -0.16 17.65
CA ASN A 73 -11.85 0.76 18.47
C ASN A 73 -10.43 0.95 17.91
N ASN A 74 -9.78 -0.14 17.48
CA ASN A 74 -8.46 -0.12 16.87
C ASN A 74 -8.31 -1.29 15.88
N GLY A 75 -8.18 -0.99 14.59
CA GLY A 75 -8.11 -2.00 13.53
C GLY A 75 -6.96 -3.02 13.71
N ILE A 76 -5.88 -2.62 14.38
CA ILE A 76 -4.72 -3.50 14.67
C ILE A 76 -5.09 -4.63 15.65
N ALA A 77 -6.18 -4.50 16.40
CA ALA A 77 -6.68 -5.55 17.28
C ALA A 77 -7.09 -6.82 16.51
N LEU A 78 -7.31 -6.74 15.20
CA LEU A 78 -7.60 -7.88 14.34
C LEU A 78 -6.55 -8.99 14.45
N GLN A 79 -5.30 -8.64 14.77
CA GLN A 79 -4.21 -9.61 14.98
C GLN A 79 -4.47 -10.62 16.10
N TYR A 80 -5.31 -10.25 17.08
CA TYR A 80 -5.66 -11.09 18.23
C TYR A 80 -6.98 -11.84 18.02
N VAL A 81 -7.65 -11.65 16.88
CA VAL A 81 -8.91 -12.32 16.55
C VAL A 81 -8.61 -13.68 15.91
N LYS A 82 -9.00 -14.77 16.59
CA LYS A 82 -8.80 -16.14 16.09
C LYS A 82 -9.67 -16.43 14.86
N GLU A 83 -10.98 -16.17 14.95
CA GLU A 83 -11.94 -16.38 13.87
C GLU A 83 -12.35 -15.04 13.27
N GLN A 84 -11.77 -14.69 12.11
CA GLN A 84 -12.02 -13.42 11.44
C GLN A 84 -13.22 -13.53 10.51
N THR A 85 -14.19 -12.62 10.65
CA THR A 85 -15.30 -12.50 9.69
C THR A 85 -14.99 -11.43 8.64
N PRO A 86 -15.62 -11.46 7.45
CA PRO A 86 -15.48 -10.40 6.46
C PRO A 86 -15.82 -9.00 7.00
N GLU A 87 -16.83 -8.90 7.89
CA GLU A 87 -17.17 -7.65 8.57
C GLU A 87 -16.01 -7.17 9.45
N MET A 88 -15.42 -8.03 10.28
CA MET A 88 -14.28 -7.67 11.12
C MET A 88 -13.10 -7.19 10.29
N CYS A 89 -12.75 -7.90 9.22
CA CYS A 89 -11.66 -7.50 8.34
C CYS A 89 -11.93 -6.14 7.70
N LYS A 90 -13.15 -5.90 7.22
CA LYS A 90 -13.54 -4.62 6.62
C LYS A 90 -13.51 -3.47 7.61
N GLU A 91 -14.07 -3.66 8.81
CA GLU A 91 -14.04 -2.65 9.87
C GLU A 91 -12.61 -2.35 10.33
N ALA A 92 -11.74 -3.37 10.39
CA ALA A 92 -10.34 -3.21 10.73
C ALA A 92 -9.60 -2.34 9.71
N VAL A 93 -9.72 -2.66 8.42
CA VAL A 93 -9.05 -1.95 7.34
C VAL A 93 -9.62 -0.54 7.16
N LYS A 94 -10.92 -0.33 7.36
CA LYS A 94 -11.53 1.02 7.39
C LYS A 94 -11.01 1.88 8.54
N ASN A 95 -10.73 1.27 9.70
CA ASN A 95 -10.23 1.98 10.86
C ASN A 95 -8.74 2.32 10.71
N ARG A 96 -7.95 1.37 10.20
CA ARG A 96 -6.51 1.50 9.92
C ARG A 96 -6.14 0.62 8.74
N GLU A 97 -5.66 1.23 7.67
CA GLU A 97 -5.27 0.57 6.43
C GLU A 97 -4.20 -0.52 6.63
N PHE A 98 -3.23 -0.30 7.52
CA PHE A 98 -2.21 -1.31 7.86
C PHE A 98 -2.77 -2.54 8.59
N ALA A 99 -4.01 -2.51 9.08
CA ALA A 99 -4.66 -3.71 9.61
C ALA A 99 -4.81 -4.81 8.54
N LEU A 100 -4.72 -4.45 7.24
CA LEU A 100 -4.67 -5.40 6.13
C LEU A 100 -3.60 -6.48 6.33
N MET A 101 -2.47 -6.15 6.97
CA MET A 101 -1.41 -7.12 7.25
C MET A 101 -1.85 -8.29 8.16
N TYR A 102 -2.87 -8.06 8.99
CA TYR A 102 -3.42 -9.06 9.92
C TYR A 102 -4.64 -9.80 9.36
N VAL A 103 -5.12 -9.41 8.18
CA VAL A 103 -6.21 -10.12 7.50
C VAL A 103 -5.67 -11.47 7.00
N LYS A 104 -6.31 -12.57 7.43
CA LYS A 104 -5.94 -13.93 7.01
C LYS A 104 -6.23 -14.12 5.53
N GLU A 105 -7.50 -13.94 5.15
CA GLU A 105 -7.99 -14.05 3.78
C GLU A 105 -8.25 -12.65 3.20
N GLN A 106 -7.27 -12.14 2.44
CA GLN A 106 -7.38 -10.82 1.81
C GLN A 106 -8.23 -10.93 0.53
N THR A 107 -9.26 -10.08 0.42
CA THR A 107 -10.01 -9.90 -0.82
C THR A 107 -9.50 -8.67 -1.57
N GLU A 108 -9.70 -8.63 -2.88
CA GLU A 108 -9.35 -7.46 -3.70
C GLU A 108 -10.05 -6.19 -3.22
N GLU A 109 -11.32 -6.27 -2.78
CA GLU A 109 -12.04 -5.13 -2.18
C GLU A 109 -11.31 -4.58 -0.95
N LEU A 110 -10.82 -5.44 -0.06
CA LEU A 110 -10.08 -5.03 1.15
C LEU A 110 -8.73 -4.41 0.79
N CYS A 111 -8.01 -5.00 -0.16
CA CYS A 111 -6.75 -4.47 -0.66
C CYS A 111 -6.94 -3.07 -1.27
N ILE A 112 -7.94 -2.91 -2.15
CA ILE A 112 -8.28 -1.63 -2.77
C ILE A 112 -8.68 -0.60 -1.70
N LEU A 113 -9.48 -1.00 -0.70
CA LEU A 113 -9.87 -0.14 0.40
C LEU A 113 -8.66 0.37 1.21
N ALA A 114 -7.65 -0.47 1.44
CA ALA A 114 -6.44 -0.09 2.15
C ALA A 114 -5.59 0.88 1.32
N VAL A 115 -5.30 0.57 0.05
CA VAL A 115 -4.42 1.41 -0.79
C VAL A 115 -5.04 2.77 -1.14
N LYS A 116 -6.37 2.87 -1.14
CA LYS A 116 -7.07 4.16 -1.30
C LYS A 116 -6.87 5.10 -0.09
N GLN A 117 -6.71 4.54 1.10
CA GLN A 117 -6.42 5.30 2.31
C GLN A 117 -4.95 5.75 2.30
N ASP A 118 -4.02 4.79 2.20
CA ASP A 118 -2.58 5.03 2.06
C ASP A 118 -1.98 4.08 1.03
N TYR A 119 -1.29 4.64 0.03
CA TYR A 119 -0.64 3.88 -1.03
C TYR A 119 0.41 2.88 -0.49
N SER A 120 1.04 3.19 0.65
CA SER A 120 2.04 2.33 1.28
C SER A 120 1.45 1.04 1.85
N ALA A 121 0.12 0.95 1.98
CA ALA A 121 -0.54 -0.30 2.34
C ALA A 121 -0.34 -1.41 1.30
N LEU A 122 0.06 -1.05 0.07
CA LEU A 122 0.40 -2.00 -1.01
C LEU A 122 1.47 -3.03 -0.58
N GLN A 123 2.39 -2.64 0.32
CA GLN A 123 3.42 -3.55 0.85
C GLN A 123 2.83 -4.77 1.58
N TYR A 124 1.63 -4.61 2.17
CA TYR A 124 0.94 -5.64 2.95
C TYR A 124 -0.05 -6.48 2.11
N VAL A 125 -0.22 -6.15 0.83
CA VAL A 125 -1.06 -6.93 -0.10
C VAL A 125 -0.32 -8.22 -0.44
N LYS A 126 -0.92 -9.37 -0.12
CA LYS A 126 -0.33 -10.70 -0.36
C LYS A 126 -0.33 -11.06 -1.85
N LYS A 127 -1.47 -10.85 -2.52
CA LYS A 127 -1.64 -11.07 -3.96
C LYS A 127 -1.97 -9.74 -4.62
N GLN A 128 -1.01 -9.19 -5.35
CA GLN A 128 -1.20 -7.95 -6.09
C GLN A 128 -1.83 -8.24 -7.46
N THR A 129 -2.69 -7.33 -7.91
CA THR A 129 -3.29 -7.29 -9.25
C THR A 129 -2.96 -5.95 -9.89
N PRO A 130 -3.00 -5.83 -11.23
CA PRO A 130 -2.87 -4.53 -11.90
C PRO A 130 -3.80 -3.49 -11.32
N GLU A 131 -5.07 -3.83 -11.06
CA GLU A 131 -6.02 -2.90 -10.48
C GLU A 131 -5.55 -2.37 -9.11
N ILE A 132 -5.15 -3.26 -8.18
CA ILE A 132 -4.68 -2.84 -6.85
C ILE A 132 -3.44 -1.94 -6.97
N CYS A 133 -2.45 -2.33 -7.78
CA CYS A 133 -1.24 -1.56 -8.00
C CYS A 133 -1.53 -0.19 -8.60
N ILE A 134 -2.37 -0.13 -9.64
CA ILE A 134 -2.77 1.09 -10.31
C ILE A 134 -3.54 2.03 -9.37
N LYS A 135 -4.43 1.50 -8.51
CA LYS A 135 -5.12 2.32 -7.50
C LYS A 135 -4.13 2.94 -6.51
N ALA A 136 -3.10 2.20 -6.10
CA ALA A 136 -2.04 2.73 -5.24
C ALA A 136 -1.19 3.80 -5.97
N LEU A 137 -0.84 3.57 -7.24
CA LEU A 137 -0.09 4.52 -8.06
C LEU A 137 -0.85 5.83 -8.28
N LYS A 138 -2.15 5.74 -8.56
CA LYS A 138 -3.04 6.92 -8.67
C LYS A 138 -3.14 7.72 -7.38
N LYS A 139 -2.86 7.08 -6.23
CA LYS A 139 -2.80 7.74 -4.93
C LYS A 139 -1.44 8.43 -4.73
N ASN A 140 -0.35 7.78 -5.11
CA ASN A 140 1.01 8.33 -5.06
C ASN A 140 1.97 7.50 -5.92
N GLU A 141 2.82 8.15 -6.72
CA GLU A 141 3.77 7.46 -7.59
C GLU A 141 4.83 6.62 -6.84
N PHE A 142 5.17 6.98 -5.59
CA PHE A 142 6.07 6.19 -4.74
C PHE A 142 5.49 4.81 -4.38
N ALA A 143 4.25 4.49 -4.75
CA ALA A 143 3.70 3.14 -4.64
C ALA A 143 4.47 2.10 -5.48
N LEU A 144 5.15 2.50 -6.57
CA LEU A 144 5.96 1.58 -7.39
C LEU A 144 6.98 0.80 -6.57
N GLN A 145 7.54 1.39 -5.51
CA GLN A 145 8.53 0.73 -4.66
C GLN A 145 7.97 -0.50 -3.91
N TYR A 146 6.64 -0.58 -3.76
CA TYR A 146 5.95 -1.66 -3.06
C TYR A 146 5.33 -2.69 -4.01
N VAL A 147 5.47 -2.51 -5.32
CA VAL A 147 5.02 -3.50 -6.31
C VAL A 147 5.93 -4.74 -6.22
N LYS A 148 5.30 -5.91 -6.09
CA LYS A 148 5.97 -7.22 -6.02
C LYS A 148 6.08 -7.77 -7.43
N TRP A 149 7.13 -7.37 -8.13
CA TRP A 149 7.36 -7.73 -9.53
C TRP A 149 7.51 -9.24 -9.75
N ASP A 150 7.96 -9.98 -8.74
CA ASP A 150 8.20 -11.42 -8.75
C ASP A 150 6.93 -12.28 -8.78
N ILE A 151 5.76 -11.71 -8.47
CA ILE A 151 4.48 -12.43 -8.44
C ILE A 151 3.53 -12.07 -9.60
N LEU A 152 3.92 -11.14 -10.47
CA LEU A 152 3.11 -10.62 -11.57
C LEU A 152 3.55 -11.26 -12.91
N SER A 153 2.60 -11.49 -13.82
CA SER A 153 2.92 -11.89 -15.20
C SER A 153 3.46 -10.71 -16.01
N GLU A 154 4.14 -10.98 -17.13
CA GLU A 154 4.64 -9.94 -18.04
C GLU A 154 3.53 -8.98 -18.51
N GLU A 155 2.34 -9.50 -18.83
CA GLU A 155 1.17 -8.70 -19.21
C GLU A 155 0.71 -7.76 -18.09
N GLN A 156 0.70 -8.25 -16.84
CA GLN A 156 0.33 -7.44 -15.68
C GLN A 156 1.34 -6.34 -15.40
N ILE A 157 2.63 -6.65 -15.56
CA ILE A 157 3.71 -5.68 -15.41
C ILE A 157 3.59 -4.60 -16.49
N ASP A 158 3.34 -4.98 -17.75
CA ASP A 158 3.12 -4.04 -18.86
C ASP A 158 1.97 -3.07 -18.55
N GLU A 159 0.83 -3.59 -18.10
CA GLU A 159 -0.35 -2.78 -17.75
C GLU A 159 -0.01 -1.75 -16.65
N ILE A 160 0.62 -2.20 -15.56
CA ILE A 160 1.01 -1.33 -14.44
C ILE A 160 2.01 -0.27 -14.91
N CYS A 161 3.01 -0.65 -15.70
CA CYS A 161 4.05 0.25 -16.20
C CYS A 161 3.48 1.31 -17.14
N ARG A 162 2.62 0.92 -18.08
CA ARG A 162 1.95 1.87 -18.99
C ARG A 162 1.13 2.89 -18.22
N GLU A 163 0.34 2.44 -17.25
CA GLU A 163 -0.50 3.34 -16.48
C GLU A 163 0.34 4.26 -15.57
N ALA A 164 1.42 3.76 -14.96
CA ALA A 164 2.36 4.58 -14.20
C ALA A 164 2.97 5.69 -15.07
N LEU A 165 3.45 5.36 -16.27
CA LEU A 165 4.13 6.30 -17.16
C LEU A 165 3.19 7.32 -17.80
N LYS A 166 1.89 7.01 -17.95
CA LYS A 166 0.88 8.01 -18.31
C LYS A 166 0.77 9.12 -17.26
N HIS A 167 0.94 8.77 -15.98
CA HIS A 167 0.86 9.72 -14.87
C HIS A 167 2.18 10.48 -14.66
N ASP A 168 3.30 9.77 -14.59
CA ASP A 168 4.63 10.37 -14.53
C ASP A 168 5.66 9.51 -15.26
N ARG A 169 6.17 10.03 -16.38
CA ARG A 169 7.19 9.35 -17.18
C ARG A 169 8.52 9.20 -16.43
N CYS A 170 8.83 10.05 -15.44
CA CYS A 170 10.06 9.92 -14.64
C CYS A 170 10.12 8.60 -13.86
N LEU A 171 8.97 7.93 -13.69
CA LEU A 171 8.88 6.62 -13.05
C LEU A 171 9.56 5.49 -13.81
N ILE A 172 9.95 5.72 -15.08
CA ILE A 172 10.72 4.77 -15.87
C ILE A 172 11.98 4.28 -15.15
N ARG A 173 12.55 5.11 -14.26
CA ARG A 173 13.73 4.78 -13.47
C ARG A 173 13.49 3.61 -12.50
N TYR A 174 12.25 3.40 -12.08
CA TYR A 174 11.86 2.33 -11.16
C TYR A 174 11.40 1.04 -11.86
N ILE A 175 11.21 1.07 -13.18
CA ILE A 175 10.81 -0.10 -13.97
C ILE A 175 12.06 -0.92 -14.32
N LYS A 176 12.07 -2.18 -13.88
CA LYS A 176 13.07 -3.19 -14.25
C LYS A 176 12.73 -3.78 -15.62
N ASP A 177 13.74 -4.09 -16.43
CA ASP A 177 13.63 -4.67 -17.77
C ASP A 177 12.77 -3.86 -18.77
N LYS A 178 13.30 -2.68 -19.13
CA LYS A 178 12.61 -1.65 -19.93
C LYS A 178 12.29 -2.09 -21.37
N ASP A 179 13.06 -3.04 -21.92
CA ASP A 179 12.94 -3.48 -23.31
C ASP A 179 11.68 -4.31 -23.59
N ILE A 180 11.02 -4.84 -22.55
CA ILE A 180 9.87 -5.76 -22.68
C ILE A 180 8.57 -5.02 -23.03
N PHE A 181 8.47 -3.71 -22.80
CA PHE A 181 7.18 -3.02 -22.68
C PHE A 181 6.87 -2.00 -23.79
N ASN A 182 7.47 -2.12 -24.98
CA ASN A 182 7.44 -1.07 -26.01
C ASN A 182 7.83 0.31 -25.45
N ILE A 183 8.78 0.29 -24.52
CA ILE A 183 9.40 1.48 -23.96
C ILE A 183 10.86 1.41 -24.35
N LYS A 184 11.40 2.54 -24.81
CA LYS A 184 12.82 2.72 -25.02
C LYS A 184 13.28 3.86 -24.13
N TYR A 185 14.40 3.66 -23.46
CA TYR A 185 14.93 4.60 -22.49
C TYR A 185 16.40 4.88 -22.78
N LEU A 186 16.72 6.17 -22.88
CA LEU A 186 18.07 6.69 -22.91
C LEU A 186 18.36 7.30 -21.55
N GLU A 187 19.31 6.72 -20.81
CA GLU A 187 19.82 7.32 -19.58
C GLU A 187 20.59 8.61 -19.89
N ALA A 188 20.58 9.57 -18.96
CA ALA A 188 21.30 10.83 -19.12
C ALA A 188 22.81 10.60 -19.25
N GLN A 189 23.43 11.20 -20.26
CA GLN A 189 24.88 11.08 -20.54
C GLN A 189 25.54 12.47 -20.53
N GLY A 190 26.26 12.78 -19.44
CA GLY A 190 26.89 14.08 -19.26
C GLY A 190 25.86 15.20 -19.20
N LYS A 191 25.80 16.07 -20.21
CA LYS A 191 24.80 17.13 -20.33
C LYS A 191 23.62 16.74 -21.25
N ALA A 192 23.64 15.55 -21.85
CA ALA A 192 22.50 15.02 -22.58
C ALA A 192 21.42 14.59 -21.58
N SER A 193 20.20 15.08 -21.78
CA SER A 193 19.04 14.72 -20.96
C SER A 193 18.65 13.26 -21.23
N GLU A 194 18.05 12.62 -20.23
CA GLU A 194 17.38 11.34 -20.45
C GLU A 194 16.22 11.48 -21.46
N VAL A 195 15.95 10.40 -22.19
CA VAL A 195 14.84 10.34 -23.15
C VAL A 195 14.02 9.08 -22.90
N ILE A 196 12.71 9.26 -22.89
CA ILE A 196 11.74 8.18 -22.71
C ILE A 196 10.86 8.15 -23.95
N ALA A 197 10.84 7.03 -24.66
CA ALA A 197 9.93 6.81 -25.77
C ALA A 197 8.98 5.67 -25.44
N ILE A 198 7.68 5.93 -25.57
CA ILE A 198 6.62 4.96 -25.29
C ILE A 198 5.80 4.80 -26.56
N LYS A 199 5.54 3.56 -26.97
CA LYS A 199 4.65 3.29 -28.10
C LYS A 199 3.19 3.28 -27.62
N GLU A 200 2.38 4.20 -28.11
CA GLU A 200 0.95 4.33 -27.85
C GLU A 200 0.19 4.35 -29.19
N ASP A 201 -0.84 3.51 -29.34
CA ASP A 201 -1.66 3.42 -30.57
C ASP A 201 -0.88 3.27 -31.89
N GLY A 202 0.30 2.64 -31.83
CA GLY A 202 1.18 2.43 -32.99
C GLY A 202 2.23 3.52 -33.20
N GLU A 203 2.13 4.65 -32.51
CA GLU A 203 3.06 5.79 -32.62
C GLU A 203 4.03 5.86 -31.45
N TRP A 204 5.26 6.31 -31.72
CA TRP A 204 6.27 6.53 -30.68
C TRP A 204 6.20 7.97 -30.16
N LEU A 205 5.92 8.10 -28.87
CA LEU A 205 5.84 9.37 -28.17
C LEU A 205 7.03 9.55 -27.24
N PHE A 206 7.80 10.61 -27.46
CA PHE A 206 9.04 10.91 -26.78
C PHE A 206 8.83 11.88 -25.61
N THR A 207 9.73 11.81 -24.64
CA THR A 207 9.80 12.72 -23.50
C THR A 207 11.25 13.01 -23.19
N VAL A 208 11.57 14.30 -23.11
CA VAL A 208 12.91 14.81 -22.88
C VAL A 208 12.81 16.08 -22.05
N GLY A 209 13.43 16.10 -20.87
CA GLY A 209 13.27 17.19 -19.90
C GLY A 209 11.80 17.42 -19.54
N CYS A 210 11.32 18.67 -19.67
CA CYS A 210 9.94 19.03 -19.35
C CYS A 210 8.93 18.73 -20.47
N GLN A 211 9.36 18.23 -21.62
CA GLN A 211 8.48 17.99 -22.75
C GLN A 211 8.02 16.55 -22.80
N ARG A 212 6.70 16.40 -22.90
CA ARG A 212 6.01 15.12 -22.82
C ARG A 212 5.23 14.90 -24.11
N ASN A 213 5.13 13.63 -24.51
CA ASN A 213 4.30 13.17 -25.63
C ASN A 213 4.59 13.87 -26.98
N ILE A 214 5.86 14.18 -27.29
CA ILE A 214 6.22 14.75 -28.60
C ILE A 214 6.43 13.63 -29.63
N THR A 215 6.08 13.88 -30.89
CA THR A 215 6.26 12.88 -31.96
C THR A 215 7.73 12.65 -32.28
N LYS A 216 8.04 11.62 -33.06
CA LYS A 216 9.41 11.37 -33.57
C LYS A 216 9.92 12.57 -34.38
N GLU A 217 9.07 13.18 -35.21
CA GLU A 217 9.38 14.32 -36.04
C GLU A 217 9.69 15.55 -35.20
N GLU A 218 8.88 15.83 -34.16
CA GLU A 218 9.13 16.93 -33.23
C GLU A 218 10.41 16.68 -32.43
N PHE A 219 10.64 15.46 -31.92
CA PHE A 219 11.87 15.12 -31.24
C PHE A 219 13.10 15.34 -32.14
N ILE A 220 13.04 14.92 -33.41
CA ILE A 220 14.08 15.18 -34.41
C ILE A 220 14.23 16.68 -34.63
N TYR A 221 13.15 17.41 -34.91
CA TYR A 221 13.22 18.86 -35.11
C TYR A 221 13.97 19.56 -33.98
N ARG A 222 13.74 19.15 -32.73
CA ARG A 222 14.35 19.77 -31.57
C ARG A 222 15.84 19.49 -31.41
N ILE A 223 16.29 18.26 -31.63
CA ILE A 223 17.73 17.94 -31.54
C ILE A 223 18.56 18.72 -32.58
N TYR A 224 17.93 19.18 -33.67
CA TYR A 224 18.57 20.03 -34.69
C TYR A 224 18.40 21.53 -34.43
N ASN A 225 17.25 21.98 -33.91
CA ASN A 225 16.85 23.40 -33.98
C ASN A 225 16.63 24.09 -32.62
N THR A 226 16.92 23.43 -31.48
CA THR A 226 16.78 24.06 -30.15
C THR A 226 18.12 24.18 -29.42
N ASP A 227 18.32 25.30 -28.72
CA ASP A 227 19.60 25.70 -28.10
C ASP A 227 20.08 24.82 -26.93
N GLY A 228 19.34 23.77 -26.57
CA GLY A 228 19.72 22.82 -25.53
C GLY A 228 20.93 21.98 -25.92
N GLY A 229 22.14 22.50 -25.66
CA GLY A 229 23.42 21.85 -26.01
C GLY A 229 24.05 22.35 -27.31
N PHE A 230 23.55 23.44 -27.89
CA PHE A 230 24.09 24.04 -29.11
C PHE A 230 25.43 24.73 -28.82
N ASN A 231 26.49 24.28 -29.48
CA ASN A 231 27.81 24.90 -29.41
C ASN A 231 27.93 25.92 -30.54
N LEU A 232 27.92 27.21 -30.19
CA LEU A 232 27.99 28.33 -31.13
C LEU A 232 29.28 28.36 -31.97
N GLU A 233 30.39 27.81 -31.47
CA GLU A 233 31.67 27.78 -32.18
C GLU A 233 31.74 26.65 -33.21
N LYS A 234 31.03 25.54 -32.95
CA LYS A 234 31.04 24.36 -33.81
C LYS A 234 29.77 24.24 -34.67
N GLU A 235 28.80 25.14 -34.50
CA GLU A 235 27.46 25.12 -35.10
C GLU A 235 26.74 23.76 -34.99
N ILE A 236 27.08 22.98 -33.95
CA ILE A 236 26.49 21.67 -33.70
C ILE A 236 25.98 21.58 -32.27
N ASN A 237 24.92 20.81 -32.09
CA ASN A 237 24.57 20.31 -30.78
C ASN A 237 25.50 19.14 -30.43
N VAL A 238 26.42 19.37 -29.49
CA VAL A 238 27.48 18.40 -29.14
C VAL A 238 26.94 17.12 -28.49
N HIS A 239 25.68 17.13 -28.06
CA HIS A 239 24.98 15.99 -27.49
C HIS A 239 24.04 15.30 -28.49
N ARG A 240 23.92 15.84 -29.72
CA ARG A 240 23.01 15.33 -30.76
C ARG A 240 23.29 13.89 -31.16
N GLN A 241 24.56 13.49 -31.21
CA GLN A 241 24.91 12.13 -31.61
C GLN A 241 24.27 11.09 -30.67
N VAL A 242 24.25 11.36 -29.36
CA VAL A 242 23.61 10.48 -28.37
C VAL A 242 22.13 10.25 -28.69
N TYR A 243 21.40 11.30 -29.10
CA TYR A 243 20.00 11.18 -29.48
C TYR A 243 19.80 10.51 -30.83
N LEU A 244 20.71 10.71 -31.80
CA LEU A 244 20.67 10.03 -33.09
C LEU A 244 20.93 8.52 -32.94
N ASP A 245 21.90 8.13 -32.12
CA ASP A 245 22.21 6.74 -31.80
C ASP A 245 21.01 6.07 -31.12
N PHE A 246 20.34 6.78 -30.21
CA PHE A 246 19.08 6.32 -29.61
C PHE A 246 17.97 6.12 -30.65
N LEU A 247 17.83 7.04 -31.61
CA LEU A 247 16.83 6.97 -32.68
C LEU A 247 17.02 5.79 -33.64
N GLU A 248 18.22 5.20 -33.71
CA GLU A 248 18.47 4.00 -34.53
C GLU A 248 17.67 2.79 -34.07
N GLN A 249 17.25 2.76 -32.80
CA GLN A 249 16.45 1.70 -32.22
C GLN A 249 14.98 1.72 -32.70
N PHE A 250 14.58 2.75 -33.47
CA PHE A 250 13.21 2.99 -33.95
C PHE A 250 13.12 2.95 -35.48
N LYS A 251 14.08 2.27 -36.12
CA LYS A 251 14.11 1.97 -37.55
C LYS A 251 13.28 0.73 -37.87
#